data_AF-A0A8T0CB69-F1
#
_entry.id   AF-A0A8T0CB69-F1
#
_cell.length_a   1.000
_cell.length_b   1.000
_cell.length_c   1.000
_cell.angle_alpha   90.00
_cell.angle_beta   90.00
_cell.angle_gamma   90.00
#
_symmetry.space_group_name_H-M   'P 1'
#
loop_
_entity.id
_entity.type
_entity.pdbx_description
1 polymer ?
#
loop_
_entity_poly.entity_id
_entity_poly.type
_entity_poly.pdbx_seq_one_letter_code
_entity_poly.pdbx_strand_id
1 'polypeptide(L)'
;MQKINKILPLLLAGTLTACGGSSDPAPTVDDAEPGLGHDVTQVPSAAVAFYVPKFVDTSGTLAVTQVSSMETQQFTVNDLNQMTISLDAGVVYQFEFSPSSEQALCPRKLGCGRALRDDPNDLNGNEEIDLGEPVSANVTYSLAAKPIAGQNQLYFSSYATLLSESQLDSTVLSLTNTPIYHLSHSRINQSLQAEYAARAFTYADIMRQLNIEGRQDDEIPPLADAFELAYKHSDNTLWQSYIDEVNQYFIETLLDEKDSTLFSNVVDQVLLIANEALQLQDMVTLADSGTVFNNDLLDHFRDSLGVVRLQEEKYSDELDTRLGEVEALVADEVVQESFLALSEAVYNVVDAVSPARNSEPGNYQVDDLDIVYTTEPLFNWRVTGLNRGFEVSMDVTMSEWRKSPTLGDRIAGSGIVSVRKGDVSLEADLNDIFLLFDGSIDDDNLQTATGTSRFAGKITLQTAASTTKADLRLRLDRVMSPSNSVESILANLRVRGDFETANQLTPVTLYATERSPFEFDTSLDLAFGLHVDFDLKGGPDFQLQLAVDDPSNVTNLNSAEISYLLGGRVMQLDVRRSGDNNNIVAQGKDGYWLDIKQKGRNFTGGYYYGDQQIGDVKTVRGIPGVLFPDGSFESLF
;
A
#
# COMPACT_ATOMS: atom_id res chain seq x y z
N MET A 1 -28.13 -25.05 8.44
CA MET A 1 -27.41 -23.77 8.60
C MET A 1 -26.18 -23.82 7.71
N GLN A 2 -26.39 -23.72 6.40
CA GLN A 2 -25.34 -23.77 5.37
C GLN A 2 -25.06 -22.34 4.88
N LYS A 3 -23.78 -21.97 4.96
CA LYS A 3 -23.01 -20.95 4.22
C LYS A 3 -23.81 -19.83 3.54
N ILE A 4 -23.79 -18.65 4.15
CA ILE A 4 -24.14 -17.37 3.52
C ILE A 4 -22.80 -16.71 3.14
N ASN A 5 -22.21 -17.13 2.02
CA ASN A 5 -21.03 -16.52 1.39
C ASN A 5 -21.52 -15.82 0.11
N LYS A 6 -22.15 -14.65 0.24
CA LYS A 6 -22.36 -13.76 -0.92
C LYS A 6 -21.83 -12.38 -0.56
N ILE A 7 -20.77 -11.98 -1.24
CA ILE A 7 -19.73 -11.11 -0.71
C ILE A 7 -20.05 -9.63 -0.95
N LEU A 8 -20.51 -9.25 -2.14
CA LEU A 8 -20.90 -7.86 -2.46
C LEU A 8 -22.43 -7.67 -2.62
N PRO A 9 -23.17 -8.60 -3.24
CA PRO A 9 -24.62 -8.51 -3.36
C PRO A 9 -25.35 -8.54 -2.04
N LEU A 10 -24.91 -9.36 -1.09
CA LEU A 10 -25.54 -9.39 0.21
C LEU A 10 -25.14 -8.19 1.08
N LEU A 11 -23.98 -7.57 0.84
CA LEU A 11 -23.53 -6.35 1.53
C LEU A 11 -24.47 -5.16 1.26
N LEU A 12 -24.86 -5.02 0.01
CA LEU A 12 -25.53 -3.86 -0.54
C LEU A 12 -27.03 -4.12 -0.79
N ALA A 13 -27.41 -5.27 -1.32
CA ALA A 13 -28.81 -5.65 -1.57
C ALA A 13 -29.48 -6.33 -0.37
N GLY A 14 -28.73 -7.12 0.42
CA GLY A 14 -29.25 -7.84 1.59
C GLY A 14 -29.71 -6.90 2.72
N THR A 15 -29.08 -5.74 2.84
CA THR A 15 -29.54 -4.69 3.75
C THR A 15 -30.83 -4.08 3.25
N LEU A 16 -30.88 -3.68 1.99
CA LEU A 16 -31.97 -2.91 1.40
C LEU A 16 -33.06 -3.80 0.73
N THR A 17 -33.52 -4.88 1.36
CA THR A 17 -34.70 -5.63 0.84
C THR A 17 -36.00 -5.09 1.42
N ALA A 18 -36.57 -4.07 0.78
CA ALA A 18 -37.93 -3.60 1.07
C ALA A 18 -38.69 -3.17 -0.19
N CYS A 19 -38.79 -4.05 -1.19
CA CYS A 19 -39.76 -3.88 -2.27
C CYS A 19 -41.15 -4.33 -1.80
N GLY A 20 -41.92 -3.39 -1.26
CA GLY A 20 -43.36 -3.51 -1.06
C GLY A 20 -44.06 -2.35 -1.75
N GLY A 21 -44.56 -2.57 -2.97
CA GLY A 21 -45.23 -1.54 -3.76
C GLY A 21 -46.44 -0.94 -3.05
N SER A 22 -46.46 0.38 -2.89
CA SER A 22 -47.64 1.14 -2.51
C SER A 22 -48.17 1.88 -3.75
N SER A 23 -49.48 1.81 -3.97
CA SER A 23 -50.20 2.39 -5.12
C SER A 23 -50.51 3.88 -4.98
N ASP A 24 -49.86 4.61 -4.07
CA ASP A 24 -50.07 6.04 -3.91
C ASP A 24 -49.19 6.83 -4.89
N PRO A 25 -49.70 7.94 -5.46
CA PRO A 25 -48.93 8.76 -6.38
C PRO A 25 -47.65 9.27 -5.70
N ALA A 26 -46.54 9.21 -6.44
CA ALA A 26 -45.26 9.73 -6.01
C ALA A 26 -45.39 11.22 -5.62
N PRO A 27 -44.78 11.66 -4.51
CA PRO A 27 -44.67 13.09 -4.25
C PRO A 27 -43.92 13.74 -5.41
N THR A 28 -44.50 14.79 -5.98
CA THR A 28 -43.82 15.66 -6.94
C THR A 28 -42.74 16.43 -6.18
N VAL A 29 -41.47 16.15 -6.48
CA VAL A 29 -40.32 16.92 -6.01
C VAL A 29 -40.09 18.05 -7.02
N ASP A 30 -39.78 19.23 -6.52
CA ASP A 30 -39.40 20.39 -7.35
C ASP A 30 -38.02 20.10 -7.97
N ASP A 31 -37.84 20.31 -9.28
CA ASP A 31 -36.61 19.96 -10.04
C ASP A 31 -35.43 20.91 -9.74
N ALA A 32 -35.29 21.40 -8.51
CA ALA A 32 -34.26 22.36 -8.13
C ALA A 32 -33.16 21.70 -7.28
N GLU A 33 -32.09 21.22 -7.91
CA GLU A 33 -30.77 21.18 -7.26
C GLU A 33 -29.92 22.35 -7.79
N PRO A 34 -29.21 23.11 -6.93
CA PRO A 34 -28.44 22.60 -5.80
C PRO A 34 -28.89 23.15 -4.45
N GLY A 35 -28.64 22.36 -3.40
CA GLY A 35 -28.71 22.81 -2.02
C GLY A 35 -29.22 21.78 -1.05
N LEU A 36 -30.05 20.82 -1.47
CA LEU A 36 -30.62 19.83 -0.55
C LEU A 36 -31.24 20.50 0.69
N GLY A 37 -31.88 21.66 0.49
CA GLY A 37 -32.40 22.52 1.56
C GLY A 37 -31.37 23.29 2.39
N HIS A 38 -30.09 23.18 2.07
CA HIS A 38 -29.01 24.02 2.58
C HIS A 38 -28.77 25.22 1.68
N ASP A 39 -28.21 26.26 2.28
CA ASP A 39 -27.76 27.44 1.56
C ASP A 39 -26.50 27.09 0.74
N VAL A 40 -26.62 26.97 -0.58
CA VAL A 40 -25.48 26.70 -1.48
C VAL A 40 -24.43 27.81 -1.51
N THR A 41 -24.74 28.97 -0.94
CA THR A 41 -23.77 30.05 -0.76
C THR A 41 -23.03 29.95 0.58
N GLN A 42 -23.44 29.02 1.46
CA GLN A 42 -22.71 28.73 2.68
C GLN A 42 -21.36 28.10 2.32
N VAL A 43 -20.32 28.62 2.96
CA VAL A 43 -18.98 28.07 2.92
C VAL A 43 -18.67 27.54 4.33
N PRO A 44 -18.76 26.20 4.55
CA PRO A 44 -18.44 25.62 5.85
C PRO A 44 -16.98 25.87 6.22
N SER A 45 -16.68 25.86 7.51
CA SER A 45 -15.30 26.02 7.99
C SER A 45 -14.59 24.66 8.09
N ALA A 46 -13.34 24.61 7.65
CA ALA A 46 -12.42 23.49 7.77
C ALA A 46 -11.30 23.83 8.76
N ALA A 47 -11.09 22.99 9.76
CA ALA A 47 -9.90 23.03 10.61
C ALA A 47 -8.84 22.11 10.01
N VAL A 48 -7.68 22.66 9.66
CA VAL A 48 -6.61 21.94 8.97
C VAL A 48 -5.37 21.87 9.85
N ALA A 49 -5.03 20.66 10.28
CA ALA A 49 -3.77 20.33 10.94
C ALA A 49 -2.76 19.78 9.94
N PHE A 50 -1.48 19.80 10.31
CA PHE A 50 -0.38 19.42 9.44
C PHE A 50 0.51 18.39 10.08
N TYR A 51 1.14 17.58 9.24
CA TYR A 51 2.21 16.67 9.60
C TYR A 51 3.37 16.83 8.61
N VAL A 52 4.59 16.94 9.12
CA VAL A 52 5.84 16.87 8.35
C VAL A 52 6.79 15.90 9.05
N PRO A 53 7.42 14.95 8.31
CA PRO A 53 8.40 14.03 8.89
C PRO A 53 9.54 14.75 9.59
N LYS A 54 9.96 14.23 10.74
CA LYS A 54 11.04 14.80 11.58
C LYS A 54 12.46 14.56 11.04
N PHE A 55 12.58 14.30 9.73
CA PHE A 55 13.86 14.24 9.02
C PHE A 55 14.31 15.64 8.56
N VAL A 56 13.46 16.64 8.74
CA VAL A 56 13.74 18.06 8.50
C VAL A 56 13.31 18.89 9.71
N ASP A 57 13.72 20.15 9.75
CA ASP A 57 13.22 21.10 10.74
C ASP A 57 11.71 21.32 10.61
N THR A 58 10.99 21.15 11.71
CA THR A 58 9.52 21.32 11.77
C THR A 58 9.13 22.78 12.00
N SER A 59 10.07 23.65 12.37
CA SER A 59 9.88 25.10 12.43
C SER A 59 10.07 25.72 11.05
N GLY A 60 9.41 26.84 10.76
CA GLY A 60 9.56 27.49 9.46
C GLY A 60 8.43 28.44 9.10
N THR A 61 8.17 28.57 7.80
CA THR A 61 7.05 29.35 7.26
C THR A 61 6.15 28.46 6.42
N LEU A 62 4.85 28.46 6.73
CA LEU A 62 3.80 27.86 5.92
C LEU A 62 3.14 28.96 5.08
N ALA A 63 3.17 28.82 3.76
CA ALA A 63 2.37 29.60 2.84
C ALA A 63 1.14 28.79 2.39
N VAL A 64 -0.03 29.42 2.46
CA VAL A 64 -1.32 28.82 2.07
C VAL A 64 -1.93 29.70 1.00
N THR A 65 -2.01 29.18 -0.22
CA THR A 65 -2.54 29.89 -1.38
C THR A 65 -3.83 29.26 -1.84
N GLN A 66 -4.92 30.01 -1.85
CA GLN A 66 -6.17 29.55 -2.46
C GLN A 66 -6.00 29.53 -3.98
N VAL A 67 -6.20 28.38 -4.62
CA VAL A 67 -5.84 28.19 -6.04
C VAL A 67 -6.70 29.05 -6.97
N SER A 68 -8.00 29.19 -6.69
CA SER A 68 -8.92 29.96 -7.54
C SER A 68 -8.79 31.48 -7.42
N SER A 69 -8.54 32.00 -6.22
CA SER A 69 -8.40 33.44 -5.97
C SER A 69 -6.95 33.94 -6.06
N MET A 70 -5.98 33.03 -6.00
CA MET A 70 -4.54 33.31 -5.86
C MET A 70 -4.20 34.13 -4.61
N GLU A 71 -5.09 34.14 -3.60
CA GLU A 71 -4.82 34.80 -2.33
C GLU A 71 -3.90 33.93 -1.45
N THR A 72 -2.81 34.52 -0.97
CA THR A 72 -1.81 33.83 -0.14
C THR A 72 -1.81 34.36 1.29
N GLN A 73 -1.85 33.43 2.24
CA GLN A 73 -1.62 33.68 3.67
C GLN A 73 -0.29 33.05 4.08
N GLN A 74 0.47 33.72 4.94
CA GLN A 74 1.75 33.20 5.44
C GLN A 74 1.74 33.12 6.96
N PHE A 75 2.29 32.03 7.47
CA PHE A 75 2.36 31.74 8.90
C PHE A 75 3.77 31.32 9.28
N THR A 76 4.38 32.03 10.22
CA THR A 76 5.62 31.58 10.87
C THR A 76 5.27 30.62 12.00
N VAL A 77 5.88 29.44 12.02
CA VAL A 77 5.57 28.34 12.94
C VAL A 77 6.81 27.87 13.65
N ASN A 78 6.69 27.56 14.95
CA ASN A 78 7.77 26.93 15.72
C ASN A 78 7.79 25.40 15.56
N ASP A 79 6.63 24.80 15.32
CA ASP A 79 6.47 23.38 15.00
C ASP A 79 5.18 23.23 14.18
N LEU A 80 5.33 22.89 12.90
CA LEU A 80 4.22 22.69 11.99
C LEU A 80 3.29 21.56 12.45
N ASN A 81 3.83 20.54 13.10
CA ASN A 81 3.06 19.38 13.60
C ASN A 81 2.09 19.74 14.74
N GLN A 82 2.21 20.93 15.31
CA GLN A 82 1.33 21.45 16.36
C GLN A 82 0.41 22.56 15.85
N MET A 83 0.49 22.89 14.56
CA MET A 83 -0.29 23.96 13.96
C MET A 83 -1.66 23.46 13.53
N THR A 84 -2.67 24.30 13.71
CA THR A 84 -3.98 24.15 13.07
C THR A 84 -4.45 25.51 12.56
N ILE A 85 -4.95 25.56 11.34
CA ILE A 85 -5.54 26.77 10.74
C ILE A 85 -7.00 26.53 10.39
N SER A 86 -7.75 27.63 10.23
CA SER A 86 -9.13 27.59 9.75
C SER A 86 -9.16 28.06 8.30
N LEU A 87 -9.73 27.27 7.42
CA LEU A 87 -9.94 27.56 6.00
C LEU A 87 -11.41 27.37 5.61
N ASP A 88 -11.73 27.78 4.39
CA ASP A 88 -13.02 27.51 3.78
C ASP A 88 -13.05 26.08 3.22
N ALA A 89 -14.14 25.36 3.47
CA ALA A 89 -14.32 24.00 2.98
C ALA A 89 -14.73 23.98 1.50
N GLY A 90 -14.32 22.94 0.78
CA GLY A 90 -14.73 22.68 -0.61
C GLY A 90 -13.93 23.46 -1.66
N VAL A 91 -12.88 24.16 -1.23
CA VAL A 91 -11.97 24.95 -2.06
C VAL A 91 -10.60 24.29 -2.07
N VAL A 92 -9.91 24.31 -3.19
CA VAL A 92 -8.54 23.81 -3.34
C VAL A 92 -7.55 24.87 -2.87
N TYR A 93 -6.69 24.45 -1.95
CA TYR A 93 -5.57 25.23 -1.44
C TYR A 93 -4.26 24.54 -1.77
N GLN A 94 -3.28 25.35 -2.16
CA GLN A 94 -1.88 25.00 -2.25
C GLN A 94 -1.20 25.34 -0.93
N PHE A 95 -0.47 24.39 -0.36
CA PHE A 95 0.27 24.54 0.88
C PHE A 95 1.75 24.34 0.59
N GLU A 96 2.57 25.33 0.91
CA GLU A 96 4.02 25.29 0.73
C GLU A 96 4.68 25.50 2.10
N PHE A 97 5.51 24.56 2.53
CA PHE A 97 6.24 24.67 3.79
C PHE A 97 7.72 24.86 3.52
N SER A 98 8.27 25.95 4.05
CA SER A 98 9.70 26.26 4.03
C SER A 98 10.26 26.14 5.45
N PRO A 99 11.00 25.06 5.76
CA PRO A 99 11.67 24.89 7.05
C PRO A 99 12.61 26.06 7.37
N SER A 100 12.82 26.38 8.66
CA SER A 100 13.80 27.40 9.08
C SER A 100 15.24 27.00 8.76
N SER A 101 15.49 25.69 8.68
CA SER A 101 16.73 25.07 8.25
C SER A 101 16.45 24.10 7.11
N GLU A 102 17.11 24.30 5.96
CA GLU A 102 17.05 23.39 4.81
C GLU A 102 17.83 22.09 5.02
N GLN A 103 18.48 21.93 6.19
CA GLN A 103 19.28 20.76 6.51
C GLN A 103 18.39 19.53 6.76
N ALA A 104 18.50 18.52 5.90
CA ALA A 104 17.94 17.20 6.14
C ALA A 104 18.81 16.40 7.12
N LEU A 105 18.18 15.50 7.85
CA LEU A 105 18.79 14.58 8.79
C LEU A 105 18.73 13.15 8.26
N CYS A 106 19.73 12.35 8.59
CA CYS A 106 19.78 10.94 8.24
C CYS A 106 18.54 10.23 8.81
N PRO A 107 17.68 9.64 7.94
CA PRO A 107 16.46 8.99 8.40
C PRO A 107 16.66 7.49 8.67
N ARG A 108 17.83 6.94 8.33
CA ARG A 108 18.16 5.52 8.39
C ARG A 108 18.71 5.13 9.76
N LYS A 109 18.15 4.10 10.39
CA LYS A 109 18.52 3.69 11.75
C LYS A 109 19.94 3.16 11.87
N LEU A 110 20.40 2.46 10.84
CA LEU A 110 21.76 1.94 10.73
C LEU A 110 22.77 3.00 10.23
N GLY A 111 22.35 4.26 10.12
CA GLY A 111 23.16 5.34 9.57
C GLY A 111 23.08 5.45 8.05
N CYS A 112 23.51 6.60 7.53
CA CYS A 112 23.42 7.00 6.13
C CYS A 112 24.77 6.87 5.40
N GLY A 113 25.65 6.03 5.92
CA GLY A 113 26.95 5.74 5.33
C GLY A 113 28.11 6.37 6.09
N ARG A 114 29.31 6.30 5.50
CA ARG A 114 30.54 6.78 6.13
C ARG A 114 30.67 8.29 5.97
N ALA A 115 31.06 8.94 7.06
CA ALA A 115 31.43 10.33 7.04
C ALA A 115 32.81 10.51 6.37
N LEU A 116 33.06 11.70 5.81
CA LEU A 116 34.41 12.06 5.43
C LEU A 116 35.28 12.29 6.68
N ARG A 117 36.60 12.22 6.54
CA ARG A 117 37.49 12.57 7.64
C ARG A 117 37.29 14.04 8.03
N ASP A 118 37.04 14.29 9.31
CA ASP A 118 36.70 15.61 9.86
C ASP A 118 35.40 16.22 9.28
N ASP A 119 34.43 15.38 8.91
CA ASP A 119 33.11 15.81 8.43
C ASP A 119 32.35 16.56 9.55
N PRO A 120 31.92 17.82 9.33
CA PRO A 120 31.18 18.57 10.33
C PRO A 120 29.78 17.99 10.62
N ASN A 121 29.28 17.08 9.77
CA ASN A 121 27.99 16.43 9.95
C ASN A 121 28.07 15.17 10.81
N ASP A 122 29.26 14.59 11.00
CA ASP A 122 29.51 13.54 12.00
C ASP A 122 29.63 14.22 13.37
N LEU A 123 28.53 14.23 14.12
CA LEU A 123 28.43 15.00 15.36
C LEU A 123 29.14 14.32 16.53
N ASN A 124 29.42 13.02 16.40
CA ASN A 124 29.98 12.21 17.48
C ASN A 124 31.42 11.71 17.21
N GLY A 125 31.93 11.89 15.99
CA GLY A 125 33.29 11.63 15.56
C GLY A 125 33.61 10.14 15.37
N ASN A 126 32.61 9.32 15.05
CA ASN A 126 32.78 7.88 14.82
C ASN A 126 33.08 7.51 13.36
N GLU A 127 33.24 8.51 12.47
CA GLU A 127 33.44 8.35 11.03
C GLU A 127 32.21 7.75 10.29
N GLU A 128 31.04 7.84 10.88
CA GLU A 128 29.74 7.42 10.32
C GLU A 128 28.73 8.57 10.41
N ILE A 129 27.75 8.60 9.51
CA ILE A 129 26.63 9.54 9.61
C ILE A 129 25.45 8.80 10.23
N ASP A 130 25.22 9.03 11.52
CA ASP A 130 24.23 8.31 12.32
C ASP A 130 22.81 8.84 12.13
N LEU A 131 21.82 8.07 12.59
CA LEU A 131 20.41 8.48 12.63
C LEU A 131 20.26 9.86 13.30
N GLY A 132 19.63 10.79 12.59
CA GLY A 132 19.39 12.15 13.08
C GLY A 132 20.57 13.11 12.93
N GLU A 133 21.71 12.67 12.40
CA GLU A 133 22.80 13.56 12.02
C GLU A 133 22.55 14.19 10.64
N PRO A 134 23.11 15.38 10.36
CA PRO A 134 22.89 16.04 9.08
C PRO A 134 23.36 15.25 7.86
N VAL A 135 22.62 15.39 6.76
CA VAL A 135 22.98 14.79 5.47
C VAL A 135 22.91 15.81 4.33
N SER A 136 23.65 15.53 3.25
CA SER A 136 23.63 16.36 2.03
C SER A 136 22.43 16.01 1.15
N ALA A 137 21.22 16.27 1.65
CA ALA A 137 19.97 16.13 0.91
C ALA A 137 19.09 17.36 1.12
N ASN A 138 18.26 17.69 0.14
CA ASN A 138 17.29 18.78 0.22
C ASN A 138 15.89 18.24 -0.09
N VAL A 139 14.93 18.55 0.77
CA VAL A 139 13.54 18.12 0.62
C VAL A 139 12.64 19.34 0.61
N THR A 140 11.84 19.47 -0.44
CA THR A 140 10.84 20.53 -0.56
C THR A 140 9.45 19.97 -0.27
N TYR A 141 8.64 20.77 0.44
CA TYR A 141 7.31 20.36 0.86
C TYR A 141 6.25 21.25 0.26
N SER A 142 5.46 20.66 -0.63
CA SER A 142 4.31 21.27 -1.26
C SER A 142 3.18 20.24 -1.31
N LEU A 143 1.94 20.66 -1.09
CA LEU A 143 0.78 19.79 -1.35
C LEU A 143 -0.44 20.63 -1.73
N ALA A 144 -1.30 20.06 -2.57
CA ALA A 144 -2.58 20.66 -2.92
C ALA A 144 -3.69 19.81 -2.31
N ALA A 145 -4.58 20.41 -1.53
CA ALA A 145 -5.68 19.67 -0.91
C ALA A 145 -6.97 20.47 -0.99
N LYS A 146 -8.08 19.75 -0.88
CA LYS A 146 -9.43 20.31 -0.80
C LYS A 146 -9.99 20.06 0.60
N PRO A 147 -9.73 20.94 1.59
CA PRO A 147 -10.24 20.76 2.94
C PRO A 147 -11.76 20.65 2.96
N ILE A 148 -12.27 19.79 3.83
CA ILE A 148 -13.72 19.58 3.99
C ILE A 148 -14.21 20.16 5.32
N ALA A 149 -15.53 20.24 5.51
CA ALA A 149 -16.08 20.77 6.75
C ALA A 149 -15.61 19.96 7.97
N GLY A 150 -15.15 20.63 9.03
CA GLY A 150 -14.65 19.95 10.23
C GLY A 150 -13.15 19.68 10.20
N GLN A 151 -12.72 18.55 10.79
CA GLN A 151 -11.30 18.27 10.99
C GLN A 151 -10.62 17.66 9.75
N ASN A 152 -9.46 18.21 9.41
CA ASN A 152 -8.61 17.72 8.33
C ASN A 152 -7.17 17.61 8.82
N GLN A 153 -6.43 16.65 8.29
CA GLN A 153 -5.00 16.51 8.53
C GLN A 153 -4.26 16.30 7.20
N LEU A 154 -3.25 17.13 6.93
CA LEU A 154 -2.46 17.11 5.71
C LEU A 154 -1.03 16.65 6.01
N TYR A 155 -0.53 15.70 5.23
CA TYR A 155 0.74 15.02 5.45
C TYR A 155 1.73 15.40 4.36
N PHE A 156 2.67 16.26 4.70
CA PHE A 156 3.76 16.64 3.80
C PHE A 156 4.71 15.48 3.55
N SER A 157 5.05 15.27 2.28
CA SER A 157 6.04 14.29 1.83
C SER A 157 6.55 14.64 0.44
N SER A 158 7.68 14.09 0.02
CA SER A 158 8.19 14.29 -1.34
C SER A 158 7.20 13.82 -2.42
N TYR A 159 6.46 12.74 -2.17
CA TYR A 159 5.42 12.26 -3.09
C TYR A 159 4.23 13.24 -3.19
N ALA A 160 3.80 13.83 -2.07
CA ALA A 160 2.76 14.86 -2.09
C ALA A 160 3.21 16.09 -2.90
N THR A 161 4.49 16.47 -2.81
CA THR A 161 5.09 17.55 -3.62
C THR A 161 4.97 17.25 -5.11
N LEU A 162 5.34 16.04 -5.56
CA LEU A 162 5.25 15.64 -6.98
C LEU A 162 3.82 15.73 -7.53
N LEU A 163 2.85 15.20 -6.76
CA LEU A 163 1.44 15.25 -7.13
C LEU A 163 0.93 16.68 -7.20
N SER A 164 1.34 17.51 -6.24
CA SER A 164 0.95 18.92 -6.16
C SER A 164 1.46 19.74 -7.33
N GLU A 165 2.74 19.62 -7.67
CA GLU A 165 3.36 20.32 -8.80
C GLU A 165 2.71 19.95 -10.13
N SER A 166 2.22 18.71 -10.24
CA SER A 166 1.48 18.20 -11.39
C SER A 166 -0.05 18.41 -11.30
N GLN A 167 -0.55 18.95 -10.19
CA GLN A 167 -1.98 19.12 -9.88
C GLN A 167 -2.81 17.82 -9.97
N LEU A 168 -2.22 16.69 -9.59
CA LEU A 168 -2.82 15.37 -9.73
C LEU A 168 -3.57 14.93 -8.47
N ASP A 169 -4.69 14.25 -8.68
CA ASP A 169 -5.51 13.63 -7.65
C ASP A 169 -5.24 12.11 -7.58
N SER A 170 -4.63 11.67 -6.48
CA SER A 170 -4.21 10.28 -6.27
C SER A 170 -5.28 9.36 -5.67
N THR A 171 -6.50 9.85 -5.47
CA THR A 171 -7.62 9.05 -4.91
C THR A 171 -7.84 7.74 -5.66
N VAL A 172 -7.76 7.74 -7.00
CA VAL A 172 -7.96 6.56 -7.84
C VAL A 172 -6.82 5.53 -7.75
N LEU A 173 -5.62 5.90 -7.29
CA LEU A 173 -4.50 4.97 -7.19
C LEU A 173 -4.63 4.07 -5.95
N SER A 174 -4.94 4.69 -4.82
CA SER A 174 -4.98 4.03 -3.52
C SER A 174 -6.41 3.74 -3.03
N LEU A 175 -7.39 3.98 -3.89
CA LEU A 175 -8.81 3.84 -3.63
C LEU A 175 -9.24 4.52 -2.31
N THR A 176 -8.71 5.72 -2.07
CA THR A 176 -9.04 6.56 -0.90
C THR A 176 -10.05 7.65 -1.24
N ASN A 177 -10.79 8.11 -0.23
CA ASN A 177 -11.81 9.15 -0.36
C ASN A 177 -11.24 10.57 -0.59
N THR A 178 -10.01 10.79 -0.16
CA THR A 178 -9.20 12.00 -0.41
C THR A 178 -7.80 11.57 -0.86
N PRO A 179 -6.98 12.46 -1.47
CA PRO A 179 -5.61 12.10 -1.82
C PRO A 179 -4.87 11.47 -0.64
N ILE A 180 -3.95 10.52 -0.88
CA ILE A 180 -3.29 9.70 0.17
C ILE A 180 -2.67 10.51 1.31
N TYR A 181 -2.30 11.77 1.06
CA TYR A 181 -1.71 12.70 2.03
C TYR A 181 -2.74 13.59 2.74
N HIS A 182 -4.04 13.39 2.55
CA HIS A 182 -5.11 14.16 3.16
C HIS A 182 -6.06 13.21 3.88
N LEU A 183 -6.22 13.40 5.19
CA LEU A 183 -7.28 12.76 5.96
C LEU A 183 -8.36 13.77 6.30
N SER A 184 -9.59 13.37 6.03
CA SER A 184 -10.78 14.19 6.19
C SER A 184 -11.66 13.74 7.37
N HIS A 185 -11.28 12.63 7.99
CA HIS A 185 -11.85 12.09 9.22
C HIS A 185 -10.75 11.23 9.86
N SER A 186 -10.33 11.51 11.09
CA SER A 186 -9.20 10.78 11.70
C SER A 186 -9.65 9.70 12.67
N ARG A 187 -9.36 8.45 12.31
CA ARG A 187 -9.20 7.35 13.28
C ARG A 187 -7.71 7.21 13.62
N ILE A 188 -7.39 6.75 14.83
CA ILE A 188 -6.00 6.58 15.28
C ILE A 188 -5.17 5.78 14.26
N ASN A 189 -5.72 4.69 13.73
CA ASN A 189 -5.03 3.84 12.76
C ASN A 189 -4.79 4.55 11.42
N GLN A 190 -5.77 5.30 10.90
CA GLN A 190 -5.63 6.04 9.64
C GLN A 190 -4.58 7.15 9.75
N SER A 191 -4.54 7.86 10.89
CA SER A 191 -3.47 8.83 11.14
C SER A 191 -2.09 8.17 11.17
N LEU A 192 -1.98 7.03 11.86
CA LEU A 192 -0.73 6.27 11.93
C LEU A 192 -0.28 5.80 10.54
N GLN A 193 -1.19 5.32 9.70
CA GLN A 193 -0.91 4.91 8.32
C GLN A 193 -0.35 6.05 7.48
N ALA A 194 -1.03 7.21 7.50
CA ALA A 194 -0.61 8.37 6.74
C ALA A 194 0.74 8.92 7.23
N GLU A 195 1.03 8.87 8.54
CA GLU A 195 2.36 9.20 9.06
C GLU A 195 3.45 8.28 8.52
N TYR A 196 3.24 6.96 8.55
CA TYR A 196 4.23 6.01 8.02
C TYR A 196 4.43 6.17 6.52
N ALA A 197 3.36 6.37 5.73
CA ALA A 197 3.47 6.64 4.30
C ALA A 197 4.26 7.94 4.02
N ALA A 198 3.94 9.03 4.72
CA ALA A 198 4.65 10.30 4.57
C ALA A 198 6.14 10.20 4.93
N ARG A 199 6.47 9.49 6.02
CA ARG A 199 7.86 9.20 6.40
C ARG A 199 8.56 8.37 5.34
N ALA A 200 7.93 7.33 4.81
CA ALA A 200 8.52 6.46 3.80
C ALA A 200 8.83 7.22 2.50
N PHE A 201 7.92 8.08 2.05
CA PHE A 201 8.11 8.89 0.85
C PHE A 201 9.23 9.93 1.00
N THR A 202 9.34 10.59 2.16
CA THR A 202 10.45 11.51 2.44
C THR A 202 11.77 10.76 2.65
N TYR A 203 11.74 9.62 3.35
CA TYR A 203 12.90 8.74 3.54
C TYR A 203 13.49 8.37 2.18
N ALA A 204 12.65 7.89 1.25
CA ALA A 204 13.10 7.43 -0.05
C ALA A 204 13.72 8.54 -0.90
N ASP A 205 13.24 9.78 -0.80
CA ASP A 205 13.83 10.93 -1.48
C ASP A 205 15.23 11.25 -0.92
N ILE A 206 15.36 11.35 0.40
CA ILE A 206 16.65 11.58 1.07
C ILE A 206 17.65 10.48 0.70
N MET A 207 17.28 9.22 0.85
CA MET A 207 18.20 8.09 0.60
C MET A 207 18.65 8.00 -0.85
N ARG A 208 17.76 8.31 -1.80
CA ARG A 208 18.13 8.38 -3.22
C ARG A 208 19.12 9.50 -3.52
N GLN A 209 18.95 10.67 -2.92
CA GLN A 209 19.89 11.79 -3.09
C GLN A 209 21.29 11.48 -2.53
N LEU A 210 21.37 10.66 -1.48
CA LEU A 210 22.65 10.23 -0.90
C LEU A 210 23.37 9.18 -1.75
N ASN A 211 22.64 8.39 -2.55
CA ASN A 211 23.17 7.38 -3.47
C ASN A 211 24.26 6.50 -2.84
N ILE A 212 23.98 5.99 -1.64
CA ILE A 212 24.95 5.27 -0.80
C ILE A 212 25.57 4.07 -1.53
N GLU A 213 24.83 3.46 -2.46
CA GLU A 213 25.26 2.28 -3.21
C GLU A 213 25.84 2.58 -4.60
N GLY A 214 25.73 3.82 -5.09
CA GLY A 214 26.21 4.23 -6.41
C GLY A 214 27.67 4.68 -6.41
N ARG A 215 28.21 4.93 -7.61
CA ARG A 215 29.53 5.54 -7.76
C ARG A 215 29.41 7.05 -7.51
N GLN A 216 30.47 7.66 -6.95
CA GLN A 216 30.52 9.12 -6.73
C GLN A 216 30.29 9.95 -8.01
N ASP A 217 30.50 9.38 -9.19
CA ASP A 217 30.32 10.04 -10.49
C ASP A 217 28.92 9.81 -11.10
N ASP A 218 28.04 9.05 -10.45
CA ASP A 218 26.69 8.78 -10.96
C ASP A 218 25.83 10.03 -10.76
N GLU A 219 25.42 10.65 -11.87
CA GLU A 219 24.44 11.74 -11.85
C GLU A 219 23.09 11.17 -11.41
N ILE A 220 22.63 11.54 -10.22
CA ILE A 220 21.32 11.14 -9.70
C ILE A 220 20.28 12.08 -10.30
N PRO A 221 19.38 11.59 -11.17
CA PRO A 221 18.33 12.44 -11.71
C PRO A 221 17.42 12.93 -10.58
N PRO A 222 16.94 14.18 -10.64
CA PRO A 222 15.92 14.68 -9.74
C PRO A 222 14.73 13.72 -9.63
N LEU A 223 14.14 13.61 -8.43
CA LEU A 223 12.97 12.77 -8.19
C LEU A 223 11.81 13.11 -9.15
N ALA A 224 11.63 14.40 -9.46
CA ALA A 224 10.63 14.89 -10.42
C ALA A 224 10.81 14.28 -11.82
N ASP A 225 12.05 14.11 -12.29
CA ASP A 225 12.33 13.53 -13.61
C ASP A 225 11.98 12.03 -13.63
N ALA A 226 12.31 11.31 -12.54
CA ALA A 226 11.95 9.90 -12.40
C ALA A 226 10.41 9.70 -12.37
N PHE A 227 9.70 10.59 -11.68
CA PHE A 227 8.24 10.61 -11.66
C PHE A 227 7.65 10.92 -13.05
N GLU A 228 8.17 11.93 -13.76
CA GLU A 228 7.70 12.28 -15.09
C GLU A 228 7.91 11.15 -16.10
N LEU A 229 9.07 10.51 -16.08
CA LEU A 229 9.37 9.35 -16.93
C LEU A 229 8.41 8.18 -16.67
N ALA A 230 8.16 7.85 -15.40
CA ALA A 230 7.23 6.78 -15.07
C ALA A 230 5.79 7.13 -15.45
N TYR A 231 5.33 8.35 -15.12
CA TYR A 231 3.95 8.76 -15.33
C TYR A 231 3.62 9.00 -16.80
N LYS A 232 4.43 9.79 -17.52
CA LYS A 232 4.13 10.20 -18.90
C LYS A 232 4.71 9.29 -19.98
N HIS A 233 5.76 8.55 -19.66
CA HIS A 233 6.49 7.71 -20.62
C HIS A 233 6.45 6.22 -20.28
N SER A 234 5.83 5.83 -19.17
CA SER A 234 5.77 4.44 -18.69
C SER A 234 7.16 3.81 -18.50
N ASP A 235 8.19 4.63 -18.29
CA ASP A 235 9.54 4.16 -17.97
C ASP A 235 9.73 4.15 -16.45
N ASN A 236 9.55 2.97 -15.88
CA ASN A 236 9.64 2.77 -14.44
C ASN A 236 11.07 2.55 -13.93
N THR A 237 12.10 2.60 -14.77
CA THR A 237 13.46 2.20 -14.38
C THR A 237 13.98 2.98 -13.18
N LEU A 238 13.89 4.31 -13.25
CA LEU A 238 14.29 5.18 -12.14
C LEU A 238 13.26 5.22 -11.03
N TRP A 239 11.97 5.22 -11.35
CA TRP A 239 10.89 5.25 -10.35
C TRP A 239 10.92 4.03 -9.44
N GLN A 240 11.35 2.88 -9.96
CA GLN A 240 11.43 1.67 -9.20
C GLN A 240 12.44 1.75 -8.04
N SER A 241 13.56 2.46 -8.21
CA SER A 241 14.48 2.70 -7.09
C SER A 241 13.83 3.51 -5.96
N TYR A 242 12.87 4.39 -6.26
CA TYR A 242 12.09 5.09 -5.25
C TYR A 242 11.17 4.12 -4.48
N ILE A 243 10.46 3.27 -5.22
CA ILE A 243 9.58 2.24 -4.62
C ILE A 243 10.40 1.27 -3.73
N ASP A 244 11.60 0.90 -4.16
CA ASP A 244 12.47 0.00 -3.40
C ASP A 244 12.92 0.65 -2.07
N GLU A 245 13.23 1.95 -2.06
CA GLU A 245 13.55 2.70 -0.84
C GLU A 245 12.34 2.94 0.07
N VAL A 246 11.15 3.17 -0.49
CA VAL A 246 9.90 3.25 0.29
C VAL A 246 9.67 1.93 1.03
N ASN A 247 9.81 0.80 0.34
CA ASN A 247 9.68 -0.51 0.97
C ASN A 247 10.81 -0.78 1.97
N GLN A 248 12.03 -0.30 1.73
CA GLN A 248 13.11 -0.39 2.70
C GLN A 248 12.77 0.30 4.02
N TYR A 249 12.13 1.47 3.98
CA TYR A 249 11.68 2.15 5.21
C TYR A 249 10.68 1.31 6.02
N PHE A 250 9.69 0.70 5.35
CA PHE A 250 8.72 -0.16 6.02
C PHE A 250 9.36 -1.38 6.66
N ILE A 251 10.32 -1.99 5.96
CA ILE A 251 11.10 -3.11 6.45
C ILE A 251 11.92 -2.73 7.70
N GLU A 252 12.69 -1.64 7.65
CA GLU A 252 13.49 -1.18 8.79
C GLU A 252 12.62 -0.79 9.99
N THR A 253 11.40 -0.29 9.74
CA THR A 253 10.42 0.02 10.78
C THR A 253 9.88 -1.25 11.44
N LEU A 254 9.59 -2.28 10.64
CA LEU A 254 9.09 -3.57 11.10
C LEU A 254 10.14 -4.35 11.90
N LEU A 255 11.41 -4.24 11.52
CA LEU A 255 12.55 -4.89 12.17
C LEU A 255 13.08 -4.14 13.41
N ASP A 256 12.41 -3.08 13.86
CA ASP A 256 12.73 -2.40 15.10
C ASP A 256 11.75 -2.79 16.20
N GLU A 257 12.24 -3.40 17.28
CA GLU A 257 11.41 -3.92 18.37
C GLU A 257 10.42 -2.89 18.95
N LYS A 258 10.80 -1.60 19.01
CA LYS A 258 9.94 -0.54 19.57
C LYS A 258 8.91 -0.06 18.57
N ASP A 259 9.32 0.21 17.34
CA ASP A 259 8.43 0.78 16.31
C ASP A 259 7.52 -0.29 15.69
N SER A 260 7.98 -1.54 15.63
CA SER A 260 7.24 -2.70 15.11
C SER A 260 5.94 -2.94 15.86
N THR A 261 5.90 -2.70 17.17
CA THR A 261 4.67 -2.87 17.97
C THR A 261 3.53 -1.98 17.49
N LEU A 262 3.82 -0.75 17.04
CA LEU A 262 2.80 0.15 16.50
C LEU A 262 2.54 -0.13 15.02
N PHE A 263 3.62 -0.32 14.24
CA PHE A 263 3.54 -0.52 12.80
C PHE A 263 2.81 -1.80 12.41
N SER A 264 3.03 -2.89 13.14
CA SER A 264 2.38 -4.20 12.91
C SER A 264 0.85 -4.14 12.91
N ASN A 265 0.23 -3.19 13.62
CA ASN A 265 -1.22 -3.03 13.64
C ASN A 265 -1.80 -2.39 12.37
N VAL A 266 -0.96 -1.84 11.50
CA VAL A 266 -1.38 -1.10 10.31
C VAL A 266 -0.56 -1.46 9.06
N VAL A 267 0.33 -2.45 9.16
CA VAL A 267 1.34 -2.74 8.13
C VAL A 267 0.71 -3.19 6.81
N ASP A 268 -0.34 -4.00 6.87
CA ASP A 268 -1.14 -4.44 5.73
C ASP A 268 -1.71 -3.25 4.95
N GLN A 269 -2.34 -2.31 5.66
CA GLN A 269 -2.98 -1.14 5.08
C GLN A 269 -1.94 -0.16 4.53
N VAL A 270 -0.85 0.08 5.27
CA VAL A 270 0.23 0.97 4.80
C VAL A 270 0.88 0.40 3.54
N LEU A 271 1.22 -0.89 3.54
CA LEU A 271 1.85 -1.52 2.37
C LEU A 271 0.95 -1.44 1.15
N LEU A 272 -0.33 -1.76 1.29
CA LEU A 272 -1.31 -1.72 0.20
C LEU A 272 -1.46 -0.29 -0.33
N ILE A 273 -1.89 0.64 0.52
CA ILE A 273 -2.26 2.00 0.13
C ILE A 273 -1.04 2.76 -0.42
N ALA A 274 0.12 2.66 0.25
CA ALA A 274 1.32 3.37 -0.19
C ALA A 274 1.90 2.78 -1.47
N ASN A 275 1.98 1.45 -1.62
CA ASN A 275 2.55 0.87 -2.85
C ASN A 275 1.62 1.00 -4.06
N GLU A 276 0.30 0.95 -3.86
CA GLU A 276 -0.69 1.20 -4.92
C GLU A 276 -0.67 2.67 -5.36
N ALA A 277 -0.48 3.62 -4.44
CA ALA A 277 -0.23 5.01 -4.82
C ALA A 277 1.03 5.18 -5.69
N LEU A 278 2.04 4.33 -5.54
CA LEU A 278 3.24 4.36 -6.38
C LEU A 278 3.04 3.64 -7.73
N GLN A 279 1.94 2.89 -7.92
CA GLN A 279 1.58 2.31 -9.22
C GLN A 279 0.90 3.38 -10.08
N LEU A 280 1.72 4.29 -10.63
CA LEU A 280 1.22 5.42 -11.40
C LEU A 280 0.37 4.95 -12.59
N GLN A 281 -0.86 5.46 -12.66
CA GLN A 281 -1.78 5.32 -13.78
C GLN A 281 -2.48 6.67 -14.01
N ASP A 282 -3.27 6.78 -15.08
CA ASP A 282 -3.97 8.03 -15.42
C ASP A 282 -4.76 8.59 -14.22
N MET A 283 -4.39 9.79 -13.79
CA MET A 283 -5.03 10.53 -12.71
C MET A 283 -5.77 11.76 -13.26
N VAL A 284 -6.82 12.16 -12.54
CA VAL A 284 -7.53 13.41 -12.84
C VAL A 284 -6.86 14.59 -12.16
N THR A 285 -7.13 15.80 -12.64
CA THR A 285 -6.69 17.03 -11.99
C THR A 285 -7.50 17.27 -10.71
N LEU A 286 -6.83 17.70 -9.64
CA LEU A 286 -7.50 18.15 -8.42
C LEU A 286 -8.22 19.49 -8.70
N ALA A 287 -9.54 19.53 -8.49
CA ALA A 287 -10.36 20.69 -8.88
C ALA A 287 -11.34 21.11 -7.78
N ASP A 288 -11.67 22.41 -7.77
CA ASP A 288 -12.74 22.98 -6.95
C ASP A 288 -14.08 22.30 -7.28
N SER A 289 -14.88 21.98 -6.27
CA SER A 289 -16.30 21.66 -6.52
C SER A 289 -17.07 22.95 -6.70
N GLY A 290 -17.92 23.01 -7.73
CA GLY A 290 -18.82 24.15 -7.94
C GLY A 290 -19.83 24.36 -6.79
N THR A 291 -20.18 23.29 -6.04
CA THR A 291 -21.03 23.35 -4.84
C THR A 291 -20.57 22.34 -3.78
N VAL A 292 -20.68 22.72 -2.51
CA VAL A 292 -20.28 21.90 -1.34
C VAL A 292 -21.39 20.96 -0.87
N PHE A 293 -22.60 21.11 -1.41
CA PHE A 293 -23.73 20.20 -1.18
C PHE A 293 -24.14 19.59 -2.52
N ASN A 294 -23.92 18.29 -2.67
CA ASN A 294 -24.28 17.51 -3.86
C ASN A 294 -24.66 16.06 -3.49
N ASN A 295 -25.14 15.32 -4.50
CA ASN A 295 -25.56 13.93 -4.38
C ASN A 295 -24.56 12.93 -4.99
N ASP A 296 -23.31 13.33 -5.28
CA ASP A 296 -22.37 12.49 -6.03
C ASP A 296 -22.12 11.13 -5.35
N LEU A 297 -21.99 11.13 -4.01
CA LEU A 297 -21.87 9.90 -3.23
C LEU A 297 -23.16 9.08 -3.25
N LEU A 298 -24.34 9.70 -3.20
CA LEU A 298 -25.61 8.96 -3.23
C LEU A 298 -25.81 8.30 -4.59
N ASP A 299 -25.51 9.02 -5.68
CA ASP A 299 -25.53 8.48 -7.04
C ASP A 299 -24.53 7.32 -7.19
N HIS A 300 -23.28 7.51 -6.73
CA HIS A 300 -22.28 6.46 -6.78
C HIS A 300 -22.69 5.23 -5.95
N PHE A 301 -23.23 5.43 -4.75
CA PHE A 301 -23.75 4.35 -3.92
C PHE A 301 -24.85 3.58 -4.65
N ARG A 302 -25.78 4.29 -5.31
CA ARG A 302 -26.88 3.69 -6.08
C ARG A 302 -26.40 2.95 -7.33
N ASP A 303 -25.42 3.50 -8.04
CA ASP A 303 -24.81 2.86 -9.20
C ASP A 303 -24.12 1.55 -8.79
N SER A 304 -23.40 1.56 -7.66
CA SER A 304 -22.84 0.35 -7.07
C SER A 304 -23.90 -0.68 -6.72
N LEU A 305 -25.02 -0.27 -6.09
CA LEU A 305 -26.17 -1.16 -5.87
C LEU A 305 -26.72 -1.71 -7.19
N GLY A 306 -26.78 -0.89 -8.24
CA GLY A 306 -27.24 -1.25 -9.56
C GLY A 306 -26.37 -2.32 -10.20
N VAL A 307 -25.05 -2.11 -10.25
CA VAL A 307 -24.07 -3.09 -10.78
C VAL A 307 -24.16 -4.39 -10.00
N VAL A 308 -24.25 -4.30 -8.68
CA VAL A 308 -24.40 -5.44 -7.79
C VAL A 308 -25.70 -6.21 -8.03
N ARG A 309 -26.83 -5.53 -8.21
CA ARG A 309 -28.13 -6.14 -8.53
C ARG A 309 -28.16 -6.76 -9.92
N LEU A 310 -27.51 -6.15 -10.90
CA LEU A 310 -27.32 -6.75 -12.22
C LEU A 310 -26.56 -8.08 -12.13
N GLN A 311 -25.71 -8.24 -11.10
CA GLN A 311 -25.09 -9.54 -10.83
C GLN A 311 -26.09 -10.55 -10.23
N GLU A 312 -27.12 -10.17 -9.48
CA GLU A 312 -28.04 -11.11 -8.81
C GLU A 312 -28.85 -12.02 -9.76
N GLU A 313 -29.07 -11.64 -11.02
CA GLU A 313 -29.87 -12.45 -11.95
C GLU A 313 -29.13 -13.68 -12.52
N LYS A 314 -27.79 -13.80 -12.36
CA LYS A 314 -27.00 -15.02 -12.68
C LYS A 314 -25.50 -14.99 -12.29
N TYR A 315 -24.95 -13.84 -11.94
CA TYR A 315 -23.51 -13.52 -11.93
C TYR A 315 -22.95 -13.12 -10.55
N SER A 316 -23.77 -13.05 -9.50
CA SER A 316 -23.32 -12.92 -8.09
C SER A 316 -22.38 -14.04 -7.71
N ASP A 317 -22.64 -15.25 -8.21
CA ASP A 317 -21.81 -16.42 -7.99
C ASP A 317 -20.44 -16.25 -8.66
N GLU A 318 -20.31 -15.39 -9.68
CA GLU A 318 -19.05 -15.15 -10.38
C GLU A 318 -18.05 -14.40 -9.50
N LEU A 319 -18.40 -13.23 -8.96
CA LEU A 319 -17.53 -12.47 -8.05
C LEU A 319 -17.19 -13.27 -6.78
N ASP A 320 -18.18 -13.97 -6.21
CA ASP A 320 -17.96 -14.84 -5.06
C ASP A 320 -16.99 -15.98 -5.38
N THR A 321 -17.11 -16.57 -6.57
CA THR A 321 -16.18 -17.60 -7.06
C THR A 321 -14.80 -17.01 -7.30
N ARG A 322 -14.69 -15.83 -7.93
CA ARG A 322 -13.39 -15.17 -8.19
C ARG A 322 -12.64 -14.90 -6.89
N LEU A 323 -13.30 -14.27 -5.93
CA LEU A 323 -12.70 -13.98 -4.62
C LEU A 323 -12.40 -15.26 -3.83
N GLY A 324 -13.26 -16.28 -3.90
CA GLY A 324 -12.99 -17.57 -3.27
C GLY A 324 -11.81 -18.33 -3.89
N GLU A 325 -11.59 -18.21 -5.19
CA GLU A 325 -10.42 -18.78 -5.88
C GLU A 325 -9.13 -18.05 -5.47
N VAL A 326 -9.18 -16.72 -5.32
CA VAL A 326 -8.05 -15.91 -4.81
C VAL A 326 -7.78 -16.20 -3.33
N GLU A 327 -8.82 -16.28 -2.49
CA GLU A 327 -8.70 -16.68 -1.07
C GLU A 327 -8.03 -18.05 -0.96
N ALA A 328 -8.47 -19.04 -1.74
CA ALA A 328 -7.90 -20.38 -1.72
C ALA A 328 -6.42 -20.39 -2.09
N LEU A 329 -5.97 -19.51 -2.98
CA LEU A 329 -4.55 -19.36 -3.32
C LEU A 329 -3.77 -18.72 -2.16
N VAL A 330 -4.27 -17.59 -1.64
CA VAL A 330 -3.56 -16.79 -0.65
C VAL A 330 -3.54 -17.49 0.73
N ALA A 331 -4.53 -18.31 1.04
CA ALA A 331 -4.61 -19.12 2.26
C ALA A 331 -3.88 -20.47 2.17
N ASP A 332 -3.33 -20.85 1.02
CA ASP A 332 -2.58 -22.10 0.88
C ASP A 332 -1.18 -21.94 1.53
N GLU A 333 -0.99 -22.56 2.69
CA GLU A 333 0.28 -22.56 3.43
C GLU A 333 1.47 -23.04 2.56
N VAL A 334 1.25 -24.01 1.65
CA VAL A 334 2.32 -24.52 0.77
C VAL A 334 2.70 -23.46 -0.26
N VAL A 335 1.74 -22.65 -0.73
CA VAL A 335 2.02 -21.50 -1.61
C VAL A 335 2.84 -20.45 -0.85
N GLN A 336 2.44 -20.09 0.36
CA GLN A 336 3.18 -19.12 1.18
C GLN A 336 4.61 -19.59 1.46
N GLU A 337 4.78 -20.84 1.91
CA GLU A 337 6.08 -21.47 2.16
C GLU A 337 6.95 -21.55 0.90
N SER A 338 6.36 -21.61 -0.30
CA SER A 338 7.13 -21.76 -1.55
C SER A 338 8.04 -20.55 -1.83
N PHE A 339 7.60 -19.33 -1.50
CA PHE A 339 8.42 -18.12 -1.66
C PHE A 339 9.63 -18.11 -0.71
N LEU A 340 9.43 -18.60 0.52
CA LEU A 340 10.51 -18.76 1.48
C LEU A 340 11.46 -19.90 1.07
N ALA A 341 10.93 -21.05 0.64
CA ALA A 341 11.74 -22.19 0.20
C ALA A 341 12.63 -21.83 -1.00
N LEU A 342 12.09 -21.05 -1.95
CA LEU A 342 12.81 -20.53 -3.11
C LEU A 342 14.01 -19.68 -2.70
N SER A 343 13.80 -18.72 -1.82
CA SER A 343 14.84 -17.78 -1.40
C SER A 343 15.89 -18.44 -0.48
N GLU A 344 15.46 -19.25 0.48
CA GLU A 344 16.39 -20.00 1.34
C GLU A 344 17.25 -20.99 0.56
N ALA A 345 16.72 -21.56 -0.53
CA ALA A 345 17.52 -22.44 -1.37
C ALA A 345 18.72 -21.71 -1.98
N VAL A 346 18.52 -20.47 -2.46
CA VAL A 346 19.61 -19.62 -2.98
C VAL A 346 20.62 -19.30 -1.88
N TYR A 347 20.14 -18.95 -0.67
CA TYR A 347 21.01 -18.69 0.47
C TYR A 347 21.86 -19.91 0.88
N ASN A 348 21.27 -21.09 0.99
CA ASN A 348 21.97 -22.32 1.38
C ASN A 348 23.05 -22.71 0.36
N VAL A 349 22.82 -22.43 -0.93
CA VAL A 349 23.82 -22.65 -1.98
C VAL A 349 24.97 -21.66 -1.87
N VAL A 350 24.64 -20.38 -1.69
CA VAL A 350 25.63 -19.30 -1.50
C VAL A 350 26.50 -19.55 -0.28
N ASP A 351 25.92 -20.08 0.79
CA ASP A 351 26.62 -20.52 1.99
C ASP A 351 27.71 -21.51 1.61
N ALA A 352 27.32 -22.66 1.09
CA ALA A 352 28.26 -23.75 0.96
C ALA A 352 29.21 -23.61 -0.23
N VAL A 353 28.77 -23.01 -1.34
CA VAL A 353 29.49 -23.04 -2.61
C VAL A 353 29.38 -21.70 -3.31
N SER A 354 30.38 -20.83 -3.11
CA SER A 354 30.40 -19.52 -3.77
C SER A 354 31.81 -18.95 -3.95
N PRO A 355 31.98 -17.96 -4.84
CA PRO A 355 33.21 -17.18 -4.92
C PRO A 355 33.59 -16.48 -3.61
N ALA A 356 32.60 -16.07 -2.80
CA ALA A 356 32.84 -15.47 -1.48
C ALA A 356 33.53 -16.46 -0.51
N ARG A 357 33.33 -17.77 -0.72
CA ARG A 357 33.99 -18.87 -0.01
C ARG A 357 35.27 -19.39 -0.68
N ASN A 358 35.70 -18.81 -1.79
CA ASN A 358 36.79 -19.34 -2.61
C ASN A 358 36.58 -20.81 -3.03
N SER A 359 35.34 -21.21 -3.29
CA SER A 359 35.03 -22.58 -3.73
C SER A 359 35.65 -22.89 -5.10
N GLU A 360 36.18 -24.10 -5.26
CA GLU A 360 36.68 -24.60 -6.55
C GLU A 360 35.53 -25.13 -7.43
N PRO A 361 35.67 -25.18 -8.77
CA PRO A 361 34.65 -25.80 -9.61
C PRO A 361 34.50 -27.30 -9.29
N GLY A 362 33.26 -27.79 -9.20
CA GLY A 362 33.02 -29.17 -8.82
C GLY A 362 31.57 -29.50 -8.48
N ASN A 363 31.38 -30.72 -7.98
CA ASN A 363 30.10 -31.18 -7.46
C ASN A 363 30.15 -31.17 -5.93
N TYR A 364 29.12 -30.60 -5.32
CA TYR A 364 28.98 -30.44 -3.89
C TYR A 364 27.62 -31.00 -3.45
N GLN A 365 27.54 -31.39 -2.19
CA GLN A 365 26.29 -31.79 -1.57
C GLN A 365 26.16 -31.04 -0.24
N VAL A 366 25.03 -30.36 -0.06
CA VAL A 366 24.76 -29.46 1.06
C VAL A 366 23.37 -29.81 1.56
N ASP A 367 23.30 -30.40 2.74
CA ASP A 367 22.09 -31.06 3.22
C ASP A 367 21.52 -32.02 2.15
N ASP A 368 20.29 -31.78 1.71
CA ASP A 368 19.60 -32.54 0.67
C ASP A 368 19.68 -31.89 -0.73
N LEU A 369 20.60 -30.91 -0.92
CA LEU A 369 20.84 -30.23 -2.20
C LEU A 369 22.14 -30.71 -2.86
N ASP A 370 22.02 -31.18 -4.11
CA ASP A 370 23.13 -31.47 -5.00
C ASP A 370 23.45 -30.22 -5.83
N ILE A 371 24.70 -29.76 -5.79
CA ILE A 371 25.15 -28.52 -6.42
C ILE A 371 26.26 -28.84 -7.42
N VAL A 372 26.07 -28.45 -8.68
CA VAL A 372 27.11 -28.42 -9.71
C VAL A 372 27.54 -26.97 -9.88
N TYR A 373 28.80 -26.68 -9.54
CA TYR A 373 29.35 -25.34 -9.59
C TYR A 373 30.45 -25.24 -10.65
N THR A 374 30.32 -24.25 -11.53
CA THR A 374 31.25 -23.98 -12.62
C THR A 374 31.67 -22.51 -12.63
N THR A 375 32.85 -22.22 -13.18
CA THR A 375 33.44 -20.86 -13.16
C THR A 375 33.76 -20.32 -14.56
N GLU A 376 33.61 -21.13 -15.61
CA GLU A 376 33.86 -20.74 -17.00
C GLU A 376 32.58 -20.96 -17.85
N PRO A 377 32.09 -19.95 -18.59
CA PRO A 377 32.64 -18.59 -18.76
C PRO A 377 32.32 -17.62 -17.61
N LEU A 378 31.40 -17.99 -16.72
CA LEU A 378 30.98 -17.24 -15.54
C LEU A 378 30.73 -18.22 -14.38
N PHE A 379 30.58 -17.69 -13.18
CA PHE A 379 30.16 -18.45 -12.01
C PHE A 379 28.71 -18.90 -12.17
N ASN A 380 28.46 -20.20 -12.19
CA ASN A 380 27.14 -20.77 -12.38
C ASN A 380 26.88 -21.90 -11.39
N TRP A 381 25.68 -21.91 -10.82
CA TRP A 381 25.14 -22.95 -9.96
C TRP A 381 24.01 -23.66 -10.69
N ARG A 382 24.16 -24.98 -10.84
CA ARG A 382 23.03 -25.86 -11.13
C ARG A 382 22.74 -26.69 -9.90
N VAL A 383 21.53 -26.57 -9.36
CA VAL A 383 21.17 -27.18 -8.07
C VAL A 383 19.93 -28.02 -8.24
N THR A 384 19.93 -29.20 -7.65
CA THR A 384 18.75 -30.08 -7.57
C THR A 384 18.68 -30.73 -6.20
N GLY A 385 17.49 -30.97 -5.66
CA GLY A 385 17.38 -31.68 -4.39
C GLY A 385 16.14 -31.29 -3.61
N LEU A 386 16.22 -31.34 -2.28
CA LEU A 386 15.15 -30.93 -1.37
C LEU A 386 15.57 -29.75 -0.49
N ASN A 387 14.70 -28.76 -0.33
CA ASN A 387 14.82 -27.71 0.69
C ASN A 387 13.46 -27.47 1.35
N ARG A 388 13.38 -27.45 2.69
CA ARG A 388 12.11 -27.35 3.45
C ARG A 388 11.00 -28.33 2.99
N GLY A 389 11.39 -29.49 2.47
CA GLY A 389 10.46 -30.47 1.90
C GLY A 389 9.91 -30.12 0.50
N PHE A 390 10.42 -29.08 -0.15
CA PHE A 390 10.19 -28.76 -1.56
C PHE A 390 11.30 -29.36 -2.42
N GLU A 391 10.92 -29.95 -3.56
CA GLU A 391 11.85 -30.27 -4.64
C GLU A 391 12.35 -28.96 -5.25
N VAL A 392 13.66 -28.76 -5.26
CA VAL A 392 14.32 -27.55 -5.76
C VAL A 392 15.06 -27.87 -7.06
N SER A 393 14.95 -26.98 -8.04
CA SER A 393 15.78 -26.96 -9.25
C SER A 393 16.21 -25.52 -9.53
N MET A 394 17.51 -25.27 -9.61
CA MET A 394 18.06 -23.93 -9.88
C MET A 394 19.11 -23.99 -10.98
N ASP A 395 19.10 -22.99 -11.85
CA ASP A 395 20.21 -22.68 -12.78
C ASP A 395 20.44 -21.17 -12.71
N VAL A 396 21.41 -20.78 -11.88
CA VAL A 396 21.69 -19.38 -11.53
C VAL A 396 23.10 -19.01 -11.98
N THR A 397 23.20 -17.88 -12.67
CA THR A 397 24.47 -17.29 -13.09
C THR A 397 24.76 -16.04 -12.25
N MET A 398 25.92 -16.02 -11.64
CA MET A 398 26.38 -14.91 -10.82
C MET A 398 27.21 -13.95 -11.67
N SER A 399 26.78 -12.69 -11.72
CA SER A 399 27.41 -11.63 -12.51
C SER A 399 28.43 -10.83 -11.70
N GLU A 400 28.18 -10.62 -10.40
CA GLU A 400 29.04 -9.83 -9.53
C GLU A 400 29.15 -10.46 -8.14
N TRP A 401 30.31 -10.30 -7.51
CA TRP A 401 30.49 -10.61 -6.11
C TRP A 401 31.55 -9.72 -5.45
N ARG A 402 31.47 -9.60 -4.13
CA ARG A 402 32.42 -8.88 -3.30
C ARG A 402 32.53 -9.56 -1.95
N LYS A 403 33.76 -9.77 -1.46
CA LYS A 403 34.02 -10.08 -0.05
C LYS A 403 34.43 -8.80 0.69
N SER A 404 33.75 -8.45 1.76
CA SER A 404 34.09 -7.27 2.56
C SER A 404 33.73 -7.43 4.04
N PRO A 405 34.73 -7.41 4.95
CA PRO A 405 34.47 -7.43 6.39
C PRO A 405 33.71 -6.19 6.88
N THR A 406 33.79 -5.08 6.12
CA THR A 406 33.26 -3.78 6.55
C THR A 406 32.06 -3.27 5.77
N LEU A 407 31.82 -3.81 4.57
CA LEU A 407 30.68 -3.43 3.73
C LEU A 407 29.72 -4.60 3.53
N GLY A 408 29.99 -5.74 4.17
CA GLY A 408 29.28 -6.97 3.89
C GLY A 408 29.73 -7.67 2.61
N ASP A 409 29.63 -8.99 2.64
CA ASP A 409 29.71 -9.80 1.43
C ASP A 409 28.48 -9.51 0.56
N ARG A 410 28.71 -9.35 -0.74
CA ARG A 410 27.67 -9.04 -1.72
C ARG A 410 27.72 -10.04 -2.86
N ILE A 411 26.56 -10.51 -3.29
CA ILE A 411 26.39 -11.39 -4.44
C ILE A 411 25.25 -10.86 -5.29
N ALA A 412 25.48 -10.76 -6.61
CA ALA A 412 24.45 -10.40 -7.57
C ALA A 412 24.44 -11.40 -8.75
N GLY A 413 23.25 -11.73 -9.24
CA GLY A 413 23.08 -12.69 -10.31
C GLY A 413 21.68 -12.71 -10.92
N SER A 414 21.47 -13.67 -11.79
CA SER A 414 20.19 -13.91 -12.47
C SER A 414 20.09 -15.39 -12.85
N GLY A 415 18.87 -15.90 -13.01
CA GLY A 415 18.66 -17.28 -13.44
C GLY A 415 17.27 -17.80 -13.11
N ILE A 416 17.10 -19.09 -13.33
CA ILE A 416 15.81 -19.77 -13.17
C ILE A 416 15.84 -20.57 -11.88
N VAL A 417 14.82 -20.40 -11.04
CA VAL A 417 14.63 -21.13 -9.79
C VAL A 417 13.24 -21.74 -9.79
N SER A 418 13.13 -23.03 -9.49
CA SER A 418 11.85 -23.72 -9.33
C SER A 418 11.82 -24.47 -8.02
N VAL A 419 10.69 -24.36 -7.30
CA VAL A 419 10.39 -25.13 -6.10
C VAL A 419 9.03 -25.79 -6.23
N ARG A 420 8.92 -27.06 -5.78
CA ARG A 420 7.69 -27.85 -5.93
C ARG A 420 7.40 -28.70 -4.71
N LYS A 421 6.14 -28.74 -4.28
CA LYS A 421 5.65 -29.62 -3.20
C LYS A 421 4.20 -30.03 -3.50
N GLY A 422 3.99 -31.31 -3.78
CA GLY A 422 2.68 -31.83 -4.18
C GLY A 422 2.19 -31.21 -5.49
N ASP A 423 1.01 -30.59 -5.43
CA ASP A 423 0.37 -29.91 -6.56
C ASP A 423 0.79 -28.43 -6.71
N VAL A 424 1.59 -27.91 -5.77
CA VAL A 424 2.12 -26.54 -5.81
C VAL A 424 3.49 -26.53 -6.47
N SER A 425 3.67 -25.67 -7.46
CA SER A 425 4.94 -25.44 -8.16
C SER A 425 5.13 -23.94 -8.41
N LEU A 426 6.23 -23.38 -7.93
CA LEU A 426 6.63 -22.00 -8.21
C LEU A 426 7.88 -22.04 -9.10
N GLU A 427 7.80 -21.49 -10.30
CA GLU A 427 8.93 -21.29 -11.21
C GLU A 427 9.17 -19.79 -11.36
N ALA A 428 10.42 -19.35 -11.19
CA ALA A 428 10.83 -17.96 -11.23
C ALA A 428 12.01 -17.78 -12.20
N ASP A 429 11.83 -16.94 -13.22
CA ASP A 429 12.90 -16.40 -14.06
C ASP A 429 13.33 -15.05 -13.48
N LEU A 430 14.38 -15.10 -12.66
CA LEU A 430 14.87 -13.99 -11.86
C LEU A 430 15.95 -13.23 -12.63
N ASN A 431 15.68 -11.98 -12.96
CA ASN A 431 16.67 -11.09 -13.57
C ASN A 431 17.49 -10.30 -12.54
N ASP A 432 17.09 -10.35 -11.27
CA ASP A 432 17.75 -9.68 -10.16
C ASP A 432 17.70 -10.59 -8.93
N ILE A 433 18.83 -11.24 -8.66
CA ILE A 433 19.12 -11.93 -7.40
C ILE A 433 20.21 -11.12 -6.73
N PHE A 434 19.92 -10.56 -5.55
CA PHE A 434 20.85 -9.76 -4.80
C PHE A 434 20.87 -10.21 -3.35
N LEU A 435 22.06 -10.49 -2.82
CA LEU A 435 22.29 -10.84 -1.41
C LEU A 435 23.35 -9.91 -0.85
N LEU A 436 23.07 -9.32 0.32
CA LEU A 436 23.99 -8.49 1.07
C LEU A 436 24.02 -8.94 2.53
N PHE A 437 25.17 -9.40 2.99
CA PHE A 437 25.36 -9.85 4.37
C PHE A 437 25.86 -8.69 5.25
N ASP A 438 25.52 -8.67 6.54
CA ASP A 438 25.93 -7.58 7.45
C ASP A 438 27.44 -7.58 7.77
N GLY A 439 28.13 -8.66 7.41
CA GLY A 439 29.57 -8.81 7.55
C GLY A 439 30.13 -9.72 6.47
N SER A 440 31.40 -10.08 6.59
CA SER A 440 31.93 -11.17 5.78
C SER A 440 31.41 -12.49 6.29
N ILE A 441 30.98 -13.36 5.38
CA ILE A 441 30.67 -14.75 5.73
C ILE A 441 31.98 -15.39 6.17
N ASP A 442 32.10 -15.69 7.47
CA ASP A 442 33.18 -16.52 7.97
C ASP A 442 33.06 -17.91 7.33
N ASP A 443 34.21 -18.50 7.00
CA ASP A 443 34.29 -19.76 6.25
C ASP A 443 33.57 -20.92 6.96
N ASP A 444 33.20 -20.76 8.24
CA ASP A 444 32.66 -21.82 9.09
C ASP A 444 31.14 -21.75 9.41
N ASN A 445 30.39 -20.63 9.21
CA ASN A 445 28.95 -20.64 9.58
C ASN A 445 28.05 -19.52 8.99
N LEU A 446 27.07 -19.88 8.15
CA LEU A 446 26.00 -18.98 7.68
C LEU A 446 24.71 -19.12 8.50
N GLN A 447 24.63 -20.10 9.44
CA GLN A 447 23.56 -20.16 10.45
C GLN A 447 23.60 -18.98 11.44
N THR A 448 24.69 -18.21 11.43
CA THR A 448 24.80 -16.94 12.17
C THR A 448 24.84 -15.72 11.27
N ALA A 449 24.80 -15.89 9.95
CA ALA A 449 24.89 -14.78 9.02
C ALA A 449 23.54 -14.08 8.87
N THR A 450 23.54 -12.80 9.23
CA THR A 450 22.45 -11.87 9.02
C THR A 450 22.69 -11.06 7.76
N GLY A 451 21.63 -10.45 7.25
CA GLY A 451 21.69 -9.60 6.07
C GLY A 451 20.36 -9.53 5.35
N THR A 452 20.39 -8.95 4.15
CA THR A 452 19.21 -8.66 3.35
C THR A 452 19.34 -9.33 1.97
N SER A 453 18.21 -9.69 1.38
CA SER A 453 18.13 -10.22 0.02
C SER A 453 17.00 -9.60 -0.76
N ARG A 454 17.21 -9.48 -2.07
CA ARG A 454 16.20 -9.06 -3.03
C ARG A 454 16.17 -10.05 -4.19
N PHE A 455 14.96 -10.46 -4.56
CA PHE A 455 14.67 -11.30 -5.71
C PHE A 455 13.60 -10.61 -6.54
N ALA A 456 13.87 -10.38 -7.81
CA ALA A 456 12.88 -9.86 -8.76
C ALA A 456 12.96 -10.58 -10.11
N GLY A 457 11.81 -10.69 -10.76
CA GLY A 457 11.69 -11.39 -12.03
C GLY A 457 10.25 -11.79 -12.34
N LYS A 458 10.10 -12.72 -13.28
CA LYS A 458 8.80 -13.26 -13.67
C LYS A 458 8.58 -14.61 -13.02
N ILE A 459 7.37 -14.85 -12.54
CA ILE A 459 6.99 -16.13 -11.93
C ILE A 459 5.82 -16.78 -12.64
N THR A 460 5.79 -18.11 -12.58
CA THR A 460 4.62 -18.94 -12.80
C THR A 460 4.39 -19.76 -11.54
N LEU A 461 3.33 -19.44 -10.80
CA LEU A 461 2.86 -20.20 -9.66
C LEU A 461 1.70 -21.08 -10.10
N GLN A 462 1.86 -22.40 -9.98
CA GLN A 462 0.85 -23.37 -10.36
C GLN A 462 0.36 -24.12 -9.12
N THR A 463 -0.96 -24.28 -9.01
CA THR A 463 -1.62 -25.13 -8.02
C THR A 463 -2.49 -26.18 -8.74
N ALA A 464 -3.19 -27.03 -7.97
CA ALA A 464 -4.18 -27.94 -8.54
C ALA A 464 -5.33 -27.24 -9.29
N ALA A 465 -5.65 -25.99 -8.91
CA ALA A 465 -6.84 -25.27 -9.39
C ALA A 465 -6.52 -24.01 -10.21
N SER A 466 -5.28 -23.52 -10.19
CA SER A 466 -4.93 -22.21 -10.75
C SER A 466 -3.50 -22.15 -11.31
N THR A 467 -3.26 -21.14 -12.13
CA THR A 467 -1.95 -20.74 -12.62
C THR A 467 -1.84 -19.22 -12.55
N THR A 468 -0.87 -18.70 -11.82
CA THR A 468 -0.61 -17.27 -11.70
C THR A 468 0.67 -16.93 -12.44
N LYS A 469 0.59 -16.06 -13.45
CA LYS A 469 1.76 -15.51 -14.15
C LYS A 469 1.94 -14.07 -13.74
N ALA A 470 3.06 -13.75 -13.11
CA ALA A 470 3.22 -12.46 -12.46
C ALA A 470 4.66 -11.97 -12.45
N ASP A 471 4.83 -10.66 -12.23
CA ASP A 471 6.08 -10.06 -11.81
C ASP A 471 6.20 -10.21 -10.28
N LEU A 472 7.31 -10.80 -9.85
CA LEU A 472 7.69 -10.98 -8.46
C LEU A 472 8.66 -9.87 -8.03
N ARG A 473 8.43 -9.34 -6.83
CA ARG A 473 9.46 -8.72 -6.00
C ARG A 473 9.38 -9.32 -4.62
N LEU A 474 10.49 -9.81 -4.13
CA LEU A 474 10.60 -10.43 -2.83
C LEU A 474 11.85 -9.89 -2.15
N ARG A 475 11.67 -9.45 -0.92
CA ARG A 475 12.74 -9.03 -0.01
C ARG A 475 12.66 -9.87 1.24
N LEU A 476 13.78 -10.50 1.59
CA LEU A 476 13.90 -11.20 2.86
C LEU A 476 15.08 -10.68 3.63
N ASP A 477 14.91 -10.66 4.95
CA ASP A 477 15.96 -10.35 5.89
C ASP A 477 16.25 -11.55 6.75
N ARG A 478 17.53 -11.83 6.93
CA ARG A 478 18.02 -12.81 7.89
C ARG A 478 18.44 -12.06 9.13
N VAL A 479 17.76 -12.28 10.24
CA VAL A 479 18.05 -11.57 11.48
C VAL A 479 18.30 -12.54 12.62
N MET A 480 19.07 -12.10 13.61
CA MET A 480 19.28 -12.86 14.83
C MET A 480 18.05 -12.70 15.74
N SER A 481 17.37 -13.81 16.03
CA SER A 481 16.28 -13.84 16.99
C SER A 481 16.78 -13.65 18.43
N PRO A 482 15.95 -13.12 19.36
CA PRO A 482 16.11 -13.24 20.80
C PRO A 482 16.46 -14.64 21.34
N SER A 483 16.15 -15.70 20.58
CA SER A 483 16.54 -17.08 20.95
C SER A 483 17.96 -17.47 20.49
N ASN A 484 18.69 -16.52 19.88
CA ASN A 484 20.00 -16.69 19.25
C ASN A 484 20.00 -17.69 18.07
N SER A 485 18.90 -17.75 17.33
CA SER A 485 18.83 -18.40 16.01
C SER A 485 18.75 -17.33 14.92
N VAL A 486 19.36 -17.57 13.75
CA VAL A 486 19.08 -16.73 12.59
C VAL A 486 17.81 -17.23 11.93
N GLU A 487 16.84 -16.34 11.78
CA GLU A 487 15.57 -16.61 11.13
C GLU A 487 15.46 -15.77 9.85
N SER A 488 14.78 -16.33 8.85
CA SER A 488 14.45 -15.64 7.60
C SER A 488 13.07 -15.00 7.74
N ILE A 489 13.00 -13.68 7.59
CA ILE A 489 11.79 -12.89 7.64
C ILE A 489 11.39 -12.49 6.23
N LEU A 490 10.15 -12.78 5.84
CA LEU A 490 9.56 -12.23 4.62
C LEU A 490 9.20 -10.76 4.87
N ALA A 491 10.15 -9.88 4.57
CA ALA A 491 10.06 -8.47 4.87
C ALA A 491 9.14 -7.72 3.87
N ASN A 492 9.15 -8.13 2.61
CA ASN A 492 8.23 -7.62 1.60
C ASN A 492 8.07 -8.62 0.45
N LEU A 493 6.84 -8.96 0.11
CA LEU A 493 6.48 -9.71 -1.09
C LEU A 493 5.49 -8.88 -1.89
N ARG A 494 5.74 -8.76 -3.19
CA ARG A 494 4.80 -8.25 -4.17
C ARG A 494 4.71 -9.22 -5.34
N VAL A 495 3.51 -9.67 -5.64
CA VAL A 495 3.19 -10.48 -6.82
C VAL A 495 2.13 -9.73 -7.62
N ARG A 496 2.48 -9.26 -8.83
CA ARG A 496 1.56 -8.52 -9.71
C ARG A 496 1.42 -9.23 -11.04
N GLY A 497 0.22 -9.68 -11.38
CA GLY A 497 -0.01 -10.31 -12.68
C GLY A 497 -1.38 -10.96 -12.82
N ASP A 498 -1.46 -11.94 -13.71
CA ASP A 498 -2.72 -12.56 -14.09
C ASP A 498 -2.91 -13.89 -13.35
N PHE A 499 -4.00 -13.98 -12.59
CA PHE A 499 -4.48 -15.19 -11.95
C PHE A 499 -5.45 -15.92 -12.89
N GLU A 500 -5.02 -17.06 -13.43
CA GLU A 500 -5.78 -17.90 -14.35
C GLU A 500 -6.37 -19.12 -13.62
N THR A 501 -7.68 -19.31 -13.71
CA THR A 501 -8.38 -20.53 -13.29
C THR A 501 -9.13 -21.13 -14.47
N ALA A 502 -9.73 -22.31 -14.28
CA ALA A 502 -10.56 -22.92 -15.31
C ALA A 502 -11.75 -22.02 -15.75
N ASN A 503 -12.12 -21.07 -14.90
CA ASN A 503 -13.28 -20.21 -15.11
C ASN A 503 -12.92 -18.86 -15.73
N GLN A 504 -11.72 -18.32 -15.45
CA GLN A 504 -11.42 -16.92 -15.77
C GLN A 504 -9.93 -16.56 -15.65
N LEU A 505 -9.63 -15.37 -16.16
CA LEU A 505 -8.40 -14.64 -15.92
C LEU A 505 -8.73 -13.40 -15.08
N THR A 506 -8.02 -13.16 -13.99
CA THR A 506 -8.24 -12.01 -13.09
C THR A 506 -6.89 -11.36 -12.77
N PRO A 507 -6.66 -10.09 -13.12
CA PRO A 507 -5.47 -9.38 -12.67
C PRO A 507 -5.50 -9.17 -11.15
N VAL A 508 -4.39 -9.50 -10.51
CA VAL A 508 -4.21 -9.43 -9.06
C VAL A 508 -2.84 -8.85 -8.74
N THR A 509 -2.83 -7.91 -7.79
CA THR A 509 -1.64 -7.53 -7.04
C THR A 509 -1.78 -8.02 -5.60
N LEU A 510 -0.84 -8.84 -5.16
CA LEU A 510 -0.71 -9.31 -3.79
C LEU A 510 0.51 -8.66 -3.15
N TYR A 511 0.30 -8.08 -1.97
CA TYR A 511 1.34 -7.67 -1.05
C TYR A 511 1.32 -8.58 0.17
N ALA A 512 2.49 -8.98 0.66
CA ALA A 512 2.62 -9.68 1.94
C ALA A 512 3.87 -9.25 2.70
N THR A 513 3.81 -9.29 4.02
CA THR A 513 4.95 -9.09 4.93
C THR A 513 4.67 -9.81 6.24
N GLU A 514 5.70 -10.17 7.00
CA GLU A 514 5.51 -10.66 8.35
C GLU A 514 4.97 -9.57 9.28
N ARG A 515 3.94 -9.89 10.07
CA ARG A 515 3.32 -8.93 10.98
C ARG A 515 4.22 -8.61 12.17
N SER A 516 4.82 -9.64 12.77
CA SER A 516 5.67 -9.52 13.95
C SER A 516 6.90 -10.42 13.80
N PRO A 517 8.02 -9.89 13.29
CA PRO A 517 9.26 -10.67 13.12
C PRO A 517 9.88 -11.13 14.46
N PHE A 518 9.32 -10.72 15.60
CA PHE A 518 9.80 -11.03 16.94
C PHE A 518 8.92 -12.03 17.70
N GLU A 519 7.75 -12.37 17.16
CA GLU A 519 6.95 -13.49 17.64
C GLU A 519 7.39 -14.73 16.85
N PHE A 520 8.46 -15.37 17.32
CA PHE A 520 9.06 -16.56 16.70
C PHE A 520 8.14 -17.78 16.81
N ASP A 521 7.06 -17.78 16.04
CA ASP A 521 6.31 -18.99 15.73
C ASP A 521 6.92 -19.63 14.48
N THR A 522 6.88 -20.96 14.44
CA THR A 522 7.38 -21.76 13.31
C THR A 522 6.53 -21.61 12.04
N SER A 523 5.37 -20.95 12.13
CA SER A 523 4.49 -20.62 10.99
C SER A 523 4.66 -19.15 10.58
N LEU A 524 4.64 -18.90 9.27
CA LEU A 524 4.63 -17.55 8.70
C LEU A 524 3.38 -16.77 9.16
N ASP A 525 3.55 -15.72 9.98
CA ASP A 525 2.47 -14.78 10.35
C ASP A 525 2.45 -13.60 9.37
N LEU A 526 1.84 -13.82 8.20
CA LEU A 526 1.80 -12.83 7.13
C LEU A 526 0.57 -11.92 7.23
N ALA A 527 0.81 -10.62 7.10
CA ALA A 527 -0.20 -9.61 6.84
C ALA A 527 -0.32 -9.40 5.32
N PHE A 528 -1.54 -9.33 4.80
CA PHE A 528 -1.79 -9.29 3.34
C PHE A 528 -2.51 -8.01 2.90
N GLY A 529 -2.09 -7.49 1.74
CA GLY A 529 -2.83 -6.50 0.96
C GLY A 529 -3.16 -7.07 -0.41
N LEU A 530 -4.40 -6.92 -0.85
CA LEU A 530 -4.88 -7.44 -2.12
C LEU A 530 -5.49 -6.30 -2.93
N HIS A 531 -5.08 -6.17 -4.19
CA HIS A 531 -5.75 -5.38 -5.22
C HIS A 531 -6.20 -6.33 -6.33
N VAL A 532 -7.49 -6.32 -6.67
CA VAL A 532 -8.07 -7.15 -7.72
C VAL A 532 -8.82 -6.31 -8.74
N ASP A 533 -8.55 -6.54 -10.01
CA ASP A 533 -9.31 -5.96 -11.11
C ASP A 533 -10.35 -6.96 -11.61
N PHE A 534 -11.61 -6.51 -11.70
CA PHE A 534 -12.69 -7.34 -12.21
C PHE A 534 -13.35 -6.69 -13.42
N ASP A 535 -13.37 -7.42 -14.54
CA ASP A 535 -14.24 -7.09 -15.68
C ASP A 535 -15.68 -7.57 -15.39
N LEU A 536 -16.43 -6.77 -14.62
CA LEU A 536 -17.82 -7.07 -14.29
C LEU A 536 -18.76 -6.51 -15.37
N LYS A 537 -19.83 -7.25 -15.66
CA LYS A 537 -20.88 -6.77 -16.57
C LYS A 537 -21.61 -5.58 -15.95
N GLY A 538 -21.48 -4.40 -16.56
CA GLY A 538 -22.05 -3.14 -16.07
C GLY A 538 -21.09 -2.31 -15.21
N GLY A 539 -19.89 -2.84 -14.92
CA GLY A 539 -18.79 -2.16 -14.23
C GLY A 539 -17.46 -2.71 -14.70
N PRO A 540 -17.06 -2.48 -15.97
CA PRO A 540 -15.85 -3.07 -16.55
C PRO A 540 -14.55 -2.52 -15.94
N ASP A 541 -14.64 -1.41 -15.20
CA ASP A 541 -13.55 -0.76 -14.47
C ASP A 541 -13.58 -1.08 -12.97
N PHE A 542 -14.29 -2.12 -12.54
CA PHE A 542 -14.40 -2.42 -11.11
C PHE A 542 -13.07 -2.91 -10.54
N GLN A 543 -12.51 -2.14 -9.61
CA GLN A 543 -11.30 -2.50 -8.87
C GLN A 543 -11.61 -2.62 -7.39
N LEU A 544 -10.94 -3.55 -6.71
CA LEU A 544 -11.17 -3.83 -5.30
C LEU A 544 -9.84 -3.90 -4.56
N GLN A 545 -9.72 -3.15 -3.47
CA GLN A 545 -8.63 -3.24 -2.51
C GLN A 545 -9.13 -3.75 -1.15
N LEU A 546 -8.41 -4.74 -0.62
CA LEU A 546 -8.70 -5.40 0.64
C LEU A 546 -7.39 -5.59 1.42
N ALA A 547 -7.31 -5.00 2.61
CA ALA A 547 -6.30 -5.36 3.59
C ALA A 547 -6.87 -6.47 4.48
N VAL A 548 -6.12 -7.55 4.67
CA VAL A 548 -6.63 -8.76 5.29
C VAL A 548 -5.64 -9.27 6.33
N ASP A 549 -6.13 -9.32 7.58
CA ASP A 549 -5.36 -9.80 8.71
C ASP A 549 -5.14 -11.32 8.71
N ASP A 550 -6.06 -12.07 8.11
CA ASP A 550 -6.02 -13.53 8.00
C ASP A 550 -6.42 -13.92 6.58
N PRO A 551 -5.54 -14.57 5.80
CA PRO A 551 -5.79 -14.90 4.41
C PRO A 551 -7.02 -15.82 4.22
N SER A 552 -7.47 -16.53 5.24
CA SER A 552 -8.69 -17.34 5.21
C SER A 552 -9.98 -16.55 5.44
N ASN A 553 -9.89 -15.24 5.69
CA ASN A 553 -11.02 -14.34 5.93
C ASN A 553 -11.25 -13.32 4.80
N VAL A 554 -10.59 -13.45 3.63
CA VAL A 554 -10.78 -12.56 2.47
C VAL A 554 -12.26 -12.46 2.06
N THR A 555 -13.00 -13.56 2.12
CA THR A 555 -14.43 -13.63 1.79
C THR A 555 -15.36 -13.33 2.98
N ASN A 556 -14.82 -13.19 4.19
CA ASN A 556 -15.60 -12.94 5.41
C ASN A 556 -15.79 -11.44 5.70
N LEU A 557 -16.67 -10.80 4.93
CA LEU A 557 -16.91 -9.35 5.01
C LEU A 557 -17.96 -8.94 6.07
N ASN A 558 -18.14 -9.73 7.13
CA ASN A 558 -19.05 -9.36 8.23
C ASN A 558 -18.51 -8.20 9.08
N SER A 559 -17.19 -8.06 9.10
CA SER A 559 -16.45 -6.93 9.65
C SER A 559 -15.29 -6.65 8.70
N ALA A 560 -15.46 -5.74 7.75
CA ALA A 560 -14.46 -5.47 6.72
C ALA A 560 -14.38 -3.99 6.38
N GLU A 561 -13.15 -3.55 6.09
CA GLU A 561 -12.84 -2.28 5.45
C GLU A 561 -12.50 -2.59 3.99
N ILE A 562 -13.29 -2.04 3.08
CA ILE A 562 -13.22 -2.33 1.65
C ILE A 562 -13.09 -1.03 0.90
N SER A 563 -12.15 -0.95 -0.03
CA SER A 563 -12.03 0.18 -0.95
C SER A 563 -12.25 -0.32 -2.37
N TYR A 564 -13.03 0.39 -3.18
CA TYR A 564 -13.25 -0.01 -4.56
C TYR A 564 -13.40 1.18 -5.50
N LEU A 565 -13.16 0.92 -6.79
CA LEU A 565 -13.42 1.84 -7.89
C LEU A 565 -14.57 1.31 -8.75
N LEU A 566 -15.48 2.18 -9.17
CA LEU A 566 -16.53 1.86 -10.14
C LEU A 566 -16.94 3.12 -10.90
N GLY A 567 -17.02 3.05 -12.22
CA GLY A 567 -17.40 4.20 -13.06
C GLY A 567 -16.46 5.40 -12.89
N GLY A 568 -15.17 5.16 -12.65
CA GLY A 568 -14.15 6.18 -12.36
C GLY A 568 -14.32 6.88 -11.01
N ARG A 569 -15.15 6.34 -10.11
CA ARG A 569 -15.39 6.90 -8.77
C ARG A 569 -14.93 5.92 -7.70
N VAL A 570 -14.31 6.43 -6.66
CA VAL A 570 -13.83 5.66 -5.51
C VAL A 570 -14.86 5.65 -4.39
N MET A 571 -14.97 4.53 -3.69
CA MET A 571 -15.73 4.44 -2.45
C MET A 571 -15.03 3.51 -1.45
N GLN A 572 -14.97 3.95 -0.19
CA GLN A 572 -14.51 3.17 0.94
C GLN A 572 -15.71 2.76 1.81
N LEU A 573 -15.72 1.53 2.30
CA LEU A 573 -16.81 0.93 3.05
C LEU A 573 -16.28 0.31 4.33
N ASP A 574 -16.76 0.76 5.49
CA ASP A 574 -16.64 0.04 6.77
C ASP A 574 -17.98 -0.65 7.03
N VAL A 575 -17.97 -1.99 7.01
CA VAL A 575 -19.15 -2.81 7.25
C VAL A 575 -18.99 -3.52 8.58
N ARG A 576 -20.03 -3.46 9.43
CA ARG A 576 -20.14 -4.28 10.64
C ARG A 576 -21.52 -4.90 10.75
N ARG A 577 -21.57 -6.23 10.82
CA ARG A 577 -22.80 -7.01 10.90
C ARG A 577 -22.87 -7.84 12.17
N SER A 578 -24.02 -7.78 12.85
CA SER A 578 -24.29 -8.59 14.04
C SER A 578 -25.75 -9.00 14.08
N GLY A 579 -26.03 -10.25 13.71
CA GLY A 579 -27.40 -10.75 13.55
C GLY A 579 -28.16 -9.98 12.47
N ASP A 580 -29.32 -9.41 12.82
CA ASP A 580 -30.14 -8.58 11.92
C ASP A 580 -29.75 -7.09 11.93
N ASN A 581 -28.70 -6.72 12.67
CA ASN A 581 -28.21 -5.35 12.72
C ASN A 581 -27.03 -5.19 11.76
N ASN A 582 -27.17 -4.24 10.84
CA ASN A 582 -26.10 -3.85 9.92
C ASN A 582 -25.71 -2.41 10.19
N ASN A 583 -24.41 -2.14 10.25
CA ASN A 583 -23.85 -0.80 10.28
C ASN A 583 -22.90 -0.67 9.08
N ILE A 584 -23.13 0.34 8.25
CA ILE A 584 -22.34 0.60 7.05
C ILE A 584 -21.95 2.07 7.07
N VAL A 585 -20.67 2.35 6.94
CA VAL A 585 -20.16 3.69 6.69
C VAL A 585 -19.55 3.69 5.30
N ALA A 586 -20.18 4.40 4.37
CA ALA A 586 -19.68 4.57 3.00
C ALA A 586 -19.05 5.96 2.85
N GLN A 587 -17.79 6.03 2.48
CA GLN A 587 -17.05 7.27 2.28
C GLN A 587 -16.76 7.43 0.79
N GLY A 588 -17.19 8.54 0.21
CA GLY A 588 -16.96 8.91 -1.18
C GLY A 588 -15.91 9.99 -1.33
N LYS A 589 -15.61 10.30 -2.58
CA LYS A 589 -14.70 11.40 -2.94
C LYS A 589 -15.06 12.71 -2.23
N ASP A 590 -14.05 13.53 -1.94
CA ASP A 590 -14.17 14.86 -1.36
C ASP A 590 -14.84 14.87 0.02
N GLY A 591 -14.70 13.78 0.78
CA GLY A 591 -15.07 13.74 2.19
C GLY A 591 -16.56 13.65 2.49
N TYR A 592 -17.38 13.32 1.48
CA TYR A 592 -18.75 12.91 1.72
C TYR A 592 -18.79 11.52 2.33
N TRP A 593 -19.70 11.30 3.27
CA TRP A 593 -19.92 9.96 3.82
C TRP A 593 -21.35 9.74 4.28
N LEU A 594 -21.74 8.47 4.27
CA LEU A 594 -23.08 7.98 4.54
C LEU A 594 -23.01 6.92 5.65
N ASP A 595 -23.66 7.21 6.79
CA ASP A 595 -23.84 6.27 7.91
C ASP A 595 -25.22 5.61 7.80
N ILE A 596 -25.24 4.29 7.64
CA ILE A 596 -26.46 3.49 7.52
C ILE A 596 -26.48 2.44 8.63
N LYS A 597 -27.42 2.61 9.56
CA LYS A 597 -27.77 1.64 10.59
C LYS A 597 -29.10 1.01 10.26
N GLN A 598 -29.10 -0.29 10.03
CA GLN A 598 -30.29 -1.08 9.81
C GLN A 598 -30.64 -1.90 11.05
N LYS A 599 -31.91 -1.85 11.44
CA LYS A 599 -32.51 -2.75 12.43
C LYS A 599 -33.82 -3.29 11.90
N GLY A 600 -33.83 -4.54 11.45
CA GLY A 600 -34.97 -5.12 10.74
C GLY A 600 -35.25 -4.38 9.43
N ARG A 601 -36.45 -3.79 9.29
CA ARG A 601 -36.85 -3.03 8.08
C ARG A 601 -36.60 -1.51 8.18
N ASN A 602 -36.14 -1.04 9.32
CA ASN A 602 -35.91 0.39 9.55
C ASN A 602 -34.44 0.72 9.35
N PHE A 603 -34.21 1.81 8.65
CA PHE A 603 -32.91 2.42 8.42
C PHE A 603 -32.85 3.74 9.17
N THR A 604 -31.68 4.03 9.71
CA THR A 604 -31.38 5.24 10.48
C THR A 604 -29.92 5.62 10.24
N GLY A 605 -29.56 6.88 10.47
CA GLY A 605 -28.19 7.35 10.33
C GLY A 605 -28.17 8.74 9.71
N GLY A 606 -27.11 9.07 8.99
CA GLY A 606 -26.92 10.42 8.43
C GLY A 606 -26.13 10.40 7.14
N TYR A 607 -26.34 11.45 6.35
CA TYR A 607 -25.51 11.80 5.20
C TYR A 607 -24.74 13.06 5.55
N TYR A 608 -23.44 13.05 5.29
CA TYR A 608 -22.49 14.03 5.82
C TYR A 608 -21.58 14.57 4.73
N TYR A 609 -21.21 15.84 4.89
CA TYR A 609 -20.06 16.45 4.24
C TYR A 609 -19.06 16.80 5.35
N GLY A 610 -17.96 16.06 5.44
CA GLY A 610 -17.07 16.10 6.59
C GLY A 610 -17.80 15.89 7.91
N ASP A 611 -17.59 16.74 8.90
CA ASP A 611 -18.28 16.60 10.19
C ASP A 611 -19.71 17.18 10.20
N GLN A 612 -20.16 17.78 9.08
CA GLN A 612 -21.48 18.40 8.97
C GLN A 612 -22.50 17.40 8.43
N GLN A 613 -23.55 17.12 9.24
CA GLN A 613 -24.70 16.35 8.76
C GLN A 613 -25.54 17.21 7.82
N ILE A 614 -25.75 16.72 6.60
CA ILE A 614 -26.50 17.40 5.54
C ILE A 614 -27.81 16.67 5.19
N GLY A 615 -28.00 15.43 5.65
CA GLY A 615 -29.27 14.71 5.50
C GLY A 615 -29.47 13.63 6.56
N ASP A 616 -30.72 13.19 6.74
CA ASP A 616 -31.08 12.09 7.63
C ASP A 616 -31.31 10.81 6.84
N VAL A 617 -30.57 9.75 7.15
CA VAL A 617 -30.92 8.42 6.63
C VAL A 617 -32.13 7.92 7.38
N LYS A 618 -33.22 7.63 6.66
CA LYS A 618 -34.43 7.04 7.25
C LYS A 618 -35.26 6.26 6.26
N THR A 619 -36.20 5.50 6.80
CA THR A 619 -37.20 4.77 6.02
C THR A 619 -38.47 5.59 5.87
N VAL A 620 -38.83 5.93 4.63
CA VAL A 620 -40.08 6.59 4.27
C VAL A 620 -40.94 5.63 3.46
N ARG A 621 -42.14 5.30 3.96
CA ARG A 621 -43.08 4.35 3.31
C ARG A 621 -42.45 2.99 2.96
N GLY A 622 -41.50 2.53 3.77
CA GLY A 622 -40.79 1.27 3.54
C GLY A 622 -39.57 1.38 2.62
N ILE A 623 -39.28 2.56 2.08
CA ILE A 623 -38.12 2.81 1.21
C ILE A 623 -37.03 3.52 2.06
N PRO A 624 -35.80 2.97 2.14
CA PRO A 624 -34.65 3.64 2.70
C PRO A 624 -34.16 4.75 1.77
N GLY A 625 -33.81 5.88 2.36
CA GLY A 625 -33.30 7.03 1.62
C GLY A 625 -32.73 8.09 2.56
N VAL A 626 -32.25 9.17 1.97
CA VAL A 626 -31.83 10.38 2.66
C VAL A 626 -32.95 11.40 2.57
N LEU A 627 -33.46 11.88 3.71
CA LEU A 627 -34.31 13.07 3.72
C LEU A 627 -33.45 14.29 4.00
N PHE A 628 -33.62 15.29 3.18
CA PHE A 628 -32.94 16.55 3.30
C PHE A 628 -33.79 17.60 4.04
N PRO A 629 -33.17 18.66 4.57
CA PRO A 629 -33.87 19.74 5.27
C PRO A 629 -35.01 20.42 4.51
N ASP A 630 -34.96 20.46 3.18
CA ASP A 630 -36.05 20.98 2.33
C ASP A 630 -37.26 20.03 2.22
N GLY A 631 -37.14 18.81 2.76
CA GLY A 631 -38.16 17.78 2.68
C GLY A 631 -38.08 16.92 1.43
N SER A 632 -37.10 17.15 0.55
CA SER A 632 -36.78 16.22 -0.55
C SER A 632 -36.26 14.89 0.04
N PHE A 633 -36.53 13.81 -0.69
CA PHE A 633 -36.17 12.46 -0.27
C PHE A 633 -35.51 11.74 -1.43
N GLU A 634 -34.23 11.42 -1.29
CA GLU A 634 -33.49 10.64 -2.26
C GLU A 634 -33.42 9.17 -1.84
N SER A 635 -33.91 8.32 -2.73
CA SER A 635 -33.91 6.87 -2.53
C SER A 635 -32.50 6.32 -2.67
N LEU A 636 -32.09 5.44 -1.75
CA LEU A 636 -30.88 4.63 -1.90
C LEU A 636 -31.12 3.42 -2.84
N PHE A 637 -32.00 3.52 -3.84
CA PHE A 637 -32.32 2.47 -4.81
C PHE A 637 -32.57 3.00 -6.20
#